data_AF-A0A478KZ04-F1
#
_entry.id   AF-A0A478KZ04-F1
#
_cell.length_a   1.000
_cell.length_b   1.000
_cell.length_c   1.000
_cell.angle_alpha   90.00
_cell.angle_beta   90.00
_cell.angle_gamma   90.00
#
_symmetry.space_group_name_H-M   'P 1'
#
loop_
_entity.id
_entity.type
_entity.pdbx_description
1 polymer ?
#
loop_
_entity_poly.entity_id
_entity_poly.type
_entity_poly.pdbx_seq_one_letter_code
_entity_poly.pdbx_strand_id
1 'polypeptide(L)'
;MAWLKDLSKDSISGVIVALVTGGSGIAVVVWLWNYIKQFFHWLMDILTFPVTMPLWMLLILSILLLAILPTVGFVMRRRIAAKATGQEGSFLHYTSDNIYEMIVSWEWTKALGDSGYSLINLHMRCPKCGGLLSQHSSVDLYNYVPFPIIKCNFKGCGWKIASDMERLSYGEMRTRLAQEIDRRCFQKFRS
;
A
#
# COMPACT_ATOMS: atom_id res chain seq x y z
N MET A 1 -25.28 23.66 -14.93
CA MET A 1 -25.46 22.65 -13.85
C MET A 1 -26.77 22.90 -13.09
N ALA A 2 -27.93 22.76 -13.74
CA ALA A 2 -29.24 22.95 -13.08
C ALA A 2 -30.24 21.82 -13.38
N TRP A 3 -30.00 20.99 -14.40
CA TRP A 3 -30.95 19.95 -14.83
C TRP A 3 -30.88 18.61 -14.08
N LEU A 4 -29.87 18.40 -13.22
CA LEU A 4 -29.71 17.16 -12.45
C LEU A 4 -30.27 17.23 -11.02
N LYS A 5 -30.62 18.41 -10.51
CA LYS A 5 -31.10 18.58 -9.13
C LYS A 5 -32.60 18.40 -8.98
N ASP A 6 -33.39 18.57 -10.05
CA ASP A 6 -34.86 18.50 -9.96
C ASP A 6 -35.41 17.06 -10.08
N LEU A 7 -34.62 16.09 -10.54
CA LEU A 7 -35.08 14.70 -10.69
C LEU A 7 -34.98 13.86 -9.41
N SER A 8 -34.33 14.37 -8.35
CA SER A 8 -33.96 13.55 -7.19
C SER A 8 -35.06 13.44 -6.12
N LYS A 9 -35.93 14.44 -5.94
CA LYS A 9 -36.92 14.44 -4.85
C LYS A 9 -38.29 13.93 -5.28
N ASP A 10 -38.75 14.33 -6.46
CA ASP A 10 -40.10 13.99 -6.92
C ASP A 10 -40.20 12.55 -7.47
N SER A 11 -39.08 11.99 -7.94
CA SER A 11 -39.02 10.61 -8.43
C SER A 11 -39.10 9.57 -7.31
N ILE A 12 -38.45 9.83 -6.16
CA ILE A 12 -38.51 8.92 -5.00
C ILE A 12 -39.91 8.95 -4.38
N SER A 13 -40.54 10.13 -4.29
CA SER A 13 -41.93 10.28 -3.86
C SER A 13 -42.89 9.54 -4.78
N GLY A 14 -42.76 9.68 -6.10
CA GLY A 14 -43.60 9.00 -7.09
C GLY A 14 -43.47 7.47 -7.04
N VAL A 15 -42.26 6.95 -6.83
CA VAL A 15 -42.02 5.49 -6.69
C VAL A 15 -42.60 4.95 -5.38
N ILE A 16 -42.48 5.69 -4.28
CA ILE A 16 -43.08 5.31 -2.99
C ILE A 16 -44.61 5.33 -3.10
N VAL A 17 -45.20 6.37 -3.70
CA VAL A 17 -46.65 6.48 -3.87
C VAL A 17 -47.17 5.40 -4.82
N ALA A 18 -46.47 5.08 -5.91
CA ALA A 18 -46.83 4.00 -6.84
C ALA A 18 -46.70 2.60 -6.20
N LEU A 19 -45.74 2.38 -5.31
CA LEU A 19 -45.65 1.18 -4.47
C LEU A 19 -46.80 1.11 -3.45
N VAL A 20 -47.20 2.24 -2.85
CA VAL A 20 -48.25 2.25 -1.81
C VAL A 20 -49.67 2.19 -2.40
N THR A 21 -49.90 2.76 -3.58
CA THR A 21 -51.23 2.77 -4.24
C THR A 21 -51.43 1.65 -5.27
N GLY A 22 -50.35 1.09 -5.82
CA GLY A 22 -50.43 -0.14 -6.61
C GLY A 22 -50.67 -1.32 -5.67
N GLY A 23 -51.77 -2.05 -5.84
CA GLY A 23 -52.17 -3.20 -4.99
C GLY A 23 -51.13 -4.33 -4.85
N SER A 24 -49.97 -4.23 -5.49
CA SER A 24 -48.80 -5.09 -5.35
C SER A 24 -47.82 -4.65 -4.24
N GLY A 25 -47.74 -3.39 -3.83
CA GLY A 25 -46.72 -2.98 -2.86
C GLY A 25 -47.07 -3.25 -1.40
N ILE A 26 -48.36 -3.37 -1.06
CA ILE A 26 -48.77 -3.89 0.27
C ILE A 26 -48.30 -5.34 0.41
N ALA A 27 -48.38 -6.15 -0.65
CA ALA A 27 -47.88 -7.52 -0.64
C ALA A 27 -46.35 -7.59 -0.49
N VAL A 28 -45.60 -6.71 -1.16
CA VAL A 28 -44.14 -6.62 -1.02
C VAL A 28 -43.73 -6.15 0.37
N VAL A 29 -44.45 -5.17 0.95
CA VAL A 29 -44.20 -4.69 2.32
C VAL A 29 -44.52 -5.78 3.34
N VAL A 30 -45.62 -6.52 3.20
CA VAL A 30 -45.99 -7.63 4.09
C VAL A 30 -44.99 -8.79 3.97
N TRP A 31 -44.55 -9.11 2.75
CA TRP A 31 -43.53 -10.14 2.52
C TRP A 31 -42.19 -9.75 3.15
N LEU A 32 -41.70 -8.52 2.92
CA LEU A 32 -40.48 -8.01 3.52
C LEU A 32 -40.57 -7.97 5.06
N TRP A 33 -41.73 -7.58 5.59
CA TRP A 33 -41.98 -7.54 7.03
C TRP A 33 -41.95 -8.93 7.67
N ASN A 34 -42.45 -9.96 6.99
CA ASN A 34 -42.33 -11.34 7.44
C ASN A 34 -40.88 -11.82 7.49
N TYR A 35 -40.06 -11.45 6.49
CA TYR A 35 -38.62 -11.75 6.51
C TYR A 35 -37.89 -11.04 7.65
N ILE A 36 -38.18 -9.75 7.88
CA ILE A 36 -37.59 -8.98 8.97
C ILE A 36 -37.97 -9.60 10.33
N LYS A 37 -39.24 -9.96 10.53
CA LYS A 37 -39.69 -10.64 11.75
C LYS A 37 -39.01 -11.99 11.95
N GLN A 38 -38.89 -12.79 10.89
CA GLN A 38 -38.24 -14.09 10.97
C GLN A 38 -36.75 -13.97 11.32
N PHE A 39 -36.07 -12.97 10.75
CA PHE A 39 -34.70 -12.63 11.13
C PHE A 39 -34.59 -12.18 12.59
N PHE A 40 -35.51 -11.34 13.06
CA PHE A 40 -35.54 -10.91 14.47
C PHE A 40 -35.81 -12.06 15.44
N HIS A 41 -36.73 -12.97 15.10
CA HIS A 41 -36.97 -14.18 15.90
C HIS A 41 -35.75 -15.09 15.91
N TRP A 42 -35.10 -15.30 14.76
CA TRP A 42 -33.85 -16.07 14.69
C TRP A 42 -32.72 -15.44 15.52
N LEU A 43 -32.58 -14.11 15.45
CA LEU A 43 -31.58 -13.36 16.23
C LEU A 43 -31.87 -13.43 17.73
N MET A 44 -33.13 -13.25 18.11
CA MET A 44 -33.56 -13.38 19.50
C MET A 44 -33.39 -14.80 20.00
N ASP A 45 -33.73 -15.83 19.23
CA ASP A 45 -33.49 -17.23 19.60
C ASP A 45 -32.01 -17.48 19.88
N ILE A 46 -31.08 -16.93 19.08
CA ILE A 46 -29.63 -17.04 19.34
C ILE A 46 -29.23 -16.31 20.64
N LEU A 47 -29.77 -15.12 20.88
CA LEU A 47 -29.45 -14.28 22.05
C LEU A 47 -30.07 -14.81 23.35
N THR A 48 -31.28 -15.37 23.28
CA THR A 48 -32.02 -15.91 24.42
C THR A 48 -31.83 -17.40 24.59
N PHE A 49 -31.06 -18.06 23.71
CA PHE A 49 -30.62 -19.43 23.92
C PHE A 49 -29.95 -19.45 25.30
N PRO A 50 -30.49 -20.21 26.27
CA PRO A 50 -29.95 -20.24 27.62
C PRO A 50 -28.63 -20.99 27.56
N VAL A 51 -27.57 -20.26 27.21
CA VAL A 51 -26.21 -20.73 27.41
C VAL A 51 -26.03 -20.68 28.92
N THR A 52 -26.28 -21.80 29.57
CA THR A 52 -25.81 -22.05 30.92
C THR A 52 -24.28 -22.06 30.85
N MET A 53 -23.68 -20.87 30.77
CA MET A 53 -22.25 -20.68 30.77
C MET A 53 -21.75 -21.19 32.12
N PRO A 54 -21.06 -22.34 32.18
CA PRO A 54 -20.50 -22.78 33.44
C PRO A 54 -19.51 -21.73 33.92
N LEU A 55 -19.53 -21.40 35.21
CA LEU A 55 -18.65 -20.39 35.83
C LEU A 55 -17.16 -20.57 35.45
N TRP A 56 -16.73 -21.82 35.22
CA TRP A 56 -15.38 -22.16 34.77
C TRP A 56 -15.04 -21.60 33.37
N MET A 57 -16.00 -21.50 32.44
CA MET A 57 -15.78 -20.89 31.12
C MET A 57 -15.51 -19.39 31.21
N LEU A 58 -16.21 -18.68 32.11
CA LEU A 58 -15.92 -17.26 32.38
C LEU A 58 -14.54 -17.08 33.01
N LEU A 59 -14.15 -18.01 33.87
CA LEU A 59 -12.83 -18.04 34.51
C LEU A 59 -11.72 -18.25 33.47
N ILE A 60 -11.90 -19.20 32.55
CA ILE A 60 -10.97 -19.44 31.43
C ILE A 60 -10.89 -18.22 30.50
N LEU A 61 -12.03 -17.62 30.14
CA LEU A 61 -12.05 -16.42 29.30
C LEU A 61 -11.33 -15.25 29.96
N SER A 62 -11.52 -15.05 31.27
CA SER A 62 -10.84 -14.02 32.06
C SER A 62 -9.33 -14.21 32.07
N ILE A 63 -8.85 -15.44 32.33
CA ILE A 63 -7.42 -15.78 32.31
C ILE A 63 -6.83 -15.56 30.92
N LEU A 64 -7.56 -15.98 29.87
CA LEU A 64 -7.13 -15.79 28.49
C LEU A 64 -7.00 -14.31 28.15
N LEU A 65 -7.98 -13.47 28.55
CA LEU A 65 -7.94 -12.03 28.33
C LEU A 65 -6.76 -11.38 29.07
N LEU A 66 -6.52 -11.79 30.32
CA LEU A 66 -5.40 -11.35 31.15
C LEU A 66 -4.03 -11.74 30.60
N ALA A 67 -3.93 -12.83 29.83
CA ALA A 67 -2.71 -13.22 29.14
C ALA A 67 -2.51 -12.49 27.79
N ILE A 68 -3.60 -12.23 27.06
CA ILE A 68 -3.55 -11.57 25.75
C ILE A 68 -3.28 -10.06 25.88
N LEU A 69 -3.88 -9.38 26.86
CA LEU A 69 -3.67 -7.94 27.07
C LEU A 69 -2.19 -7.53 27.26
N PRO A 70 -1.40 -8.17 28.13
CA PRO A 70 0.01 -7.83 28.31
C PRO A 70 0.86 -8.23 27.10
N THR A 71 0.53 -9.31 26.39
CA THR A 71 1.26 -9.71 25.18
C THR A 71 1.03 -8.72 24.03
N VAL A 72 -0.22 -8.29 23.79
CA VAL A 72 -0.55 -7.26 22.80
C VAL A 72 0.10 -5.92 23.19
N GLY A 73 0.03 -5.54 24.46
CA GLY A 73 0.69 -4.32 24.97
C GLY A 73 2.21 -4.36 24.81
N PHE A 74 2.84 -5.50 25.07
CA PHE A 74 4.28 -5.71 24.87
C PHE A 74 4.68 -5.63 23.39
N VAL A 75 3.92 -6.24 22.50
CA VAL A 75 4.16 -6.19 21.04
C VAL A 75 3.97 -4.77 20.50
N MET A 76 2.93 -4.06 20.93
CA MET A 76 2.75 -2.65 20.55
C MET A 76 3.89 -1.77 21.07
N ARG A 77 4.31 -1.92 22.34
CA ARG A 77 5.44 -1.17 22.88
C ARG A 77 6.74 -1.46 22.13
N ARG A 78 7.02 -2.72 21.77
CA ARG A 78 8.17 -3.07 20.92
C ARG A 78 8.09 -2.42 19.53
N ARG A 79 6.91 -2.41 18.90
CA ARG A 79 6.73 -1.75 17.59
C ARG A 79 6.89 -0.23 17.68
N ILE A 80 6.40 0.39 18.75
CA ILE A 80 6.55 1.83 18.97
C ILE A 80 8.00 2.18 19.29
N ALA A 81 8.67 1.39 20.13
CA ALA A 81 10.10 1.56 20.42
C ALA A 81 10.97 1.38 19.18
N ALA A 82 10.69 0.37 18.34
CA ALA A 82 11.38 0.16 17.06
C ALA A 82 11.16 1.30 16.06
N LYS A 83 9.99 1.96 16.10
CA LYS A 83 9.75 3.18 15.31
C LYS A 83 10.44 4.41 15.90
N ALA A 84 10.60 4.47 17.22
CA ALA A 84 11.14 5.62 17.94
C ALA A 84 12.68 5.66 17.98
N THR A 85 13.36 4.52 17.88
CA THR A 85 14.84 4.47 17.95
C THR A 85 15.54 4.86 16.66
N GLY A 86 14.85 5.16 15.55
CA GLY A 86 15.52 5.54 14.30
C GLY A 86 16.49 4.47 13.74
N GLN A 87 16.52 3.30 14.37
CA GLN A 87 17.06 2.09 13.79
C GLN A 87 16.07 1.73 12.69
N GLU A 88 16.30 2.31 11.51
CA GLU A 88 15.95 1.65 10.25
C GLU A 88 16.28 0.17 10.48
N GLY A 89 15.32 -0.72 10.21
CA GLY A 89 15.45 -2.14 10.51
C GLY A 89 16.71 -2.75 9.89
N SER A 90 16.91 -4.05 10.07
CA SER A 90 17.95 -4.81 9.35
C SER A 90 18.14 -4.27 7.92
N PHE A 91 19.39 -4.16 7.44
CA PHE A 91 19.71 -3.63 6.10
C PHE A 91 18.86 -4.25 4.97
N LEU A 92 18.31 -5.45 5.19
CA LEU A 92 17.32 -6.11 4.33
C LEU A 92 16.07 -5.27 4.03
N HIS A 93 15.69 -4.37 4.94
CA HIS A 93 14.57 -3.44 4.78
C HIS A 93 14.97 -2.13 4.08
N TYR A 94 16.26 -1.87 3.91
CA TYR A 94 16.76 -0.74 3.15
C TYR A 94 16.79 -1.10 1.65
N THR A 95 15.66 -0.85 0.98
CA THR A 95 15.42 -1.25 -0.43
C THR A 95 15.07 -0.09 -1.36
N SER A 96 15.01 1.13 -0.84
CA SER A 96 14.78 2.33 -1.64
C SER A 96 15.39 3.56 -1.00
N ASP A 97 15.96 4.44 -1.79
CA ASP A 97 16.48 5.75 -1.34
C ASP A 97 16.49 6.76 -2.50
N ASN A 98 16.65 8.03 -2.16
CA ASN A 98 16.94 9.09 -3.12
C ASN A 98 18.45 9.27 -3.28
N ILE A 99 18.97 8.92 -4.45
CA ILE A 99 20.40 8.94 -4.76
C ILE A 99 20.59 9.70 -6.08
N TYR A 100 21.46 10.71 -6.08
CA TYR A 100 21.71 11.59 -7.23
C TYR A 100 20.42 12.19 -7.82
N GLU A 101 19.52 12.64 -6.94
CA GLU A 101 18.20 13.20 -7.28
C GLU A 101 17.28 12.23 -8.03
N MET A 102 17.56 10.93 -8.00
CA MET A 102 16.72 9.88 -8.57
C MET A 102 16.13 9.03 -7.45
N ILE A 103 14.90 8.56 -7.66
CA ILE A 103 14.31 7.56 -6.78
C ILE A 103 14.87 6.20 -7.23
N VAL A 104 15.67 5.57 -6.39
CA VAL A 104 16.28 4.27 -6.69
C VAL A 104 15.68 3.23 -5.77
N SER A 105 15.26 2.10 -6.35
CA SER A 105 14.74 0.96 -5.61
C SER A 105 15.44 -0.32 -6.05
N TRP A 106 15.69 -1.23 -5.11
CA TRP A 106 16.39 -2.49 -5.34
C TRP A 106 15.89 -3.58 -4.41
N GLU A 107 16.33 -4.81 -4.67
CA GLU A 107 16.07 -5.97 -3.83
C GLU A 107 17.37 -6.63 -3.39
N TRP A 108 17.38 -7.14 -2.16
CA TRP A 108 18.49 -7.93 -1.64
C TRP A 108 18.24 -9.40 -1.94
N THR A 109 19.23 -10.08 -2.49
CA THR A 109 19.20 -11.53 -2.66
C THR A 109 20.44 -12.17 -2.06
N LYS A 110 20.31 -13.42 -1.64
CA LYS A 110 21.42 -14.24 -1.19
C LYS A 110 21.35 -15.55 -1.96
N ALA A 111 22.31 -15.78 -2.85
CA ALA A 111 22.40 -17.04 -3.56
C ALA A 111 22.83 -18.16 -2.60
N LEU A 112 22.38 -19.39 -2.88
CA LEU A 112 22.83 -20.57 -2.14
C LEU A 112 24.34 -20.76 -2.33
N GLY A 113 25.08 -20.74 -1.22
CA GLY A 113 26.54 -20.84 -1.22
C GLY A 113 27.28 -19.50 -1.12
N ASP A 114 26.59 -18.36 -1.26
CA ASP A 114 27.22 -17.06 -1.11
C ASP A 114 27.37 -16.64 0.36
N SER A 115 28.52 -16.07 0.68
CA SER A 115 28.83 -15.52 2.01
C SER A 115 28.12 -14.18 2.28
N GLY A 116 27.71 -13.47 1.22
CA GLY A 116 27.14 -12.12 1.29
C GLY A 116 25.79 -11.99 0.60
N TYR A 117 25.17 -10.82 0.78
CA TYR A 117 24.00 -10.41 0.01
C TYR A 117 24.44 -9.64 -1.23
N SER A 118 23.74 -9.84 -2.33
CA SER A 118 23.92 -9.10 -3.57
C SER A 118 22.66 -8.30 -3.89
N LEU A 119 22.86 -7.23 -4.66
CA LEU A 119 21.79 -6.32 -5.06
C LEU A 119 21.26 -6.73 -6.43
N ILE A 120 19.95 -6.96 -6.51
CA ILE A 120 19.23 -7.28 -7.74
C ILE A 120 18.09 -6.28 -7.99
N ASN A 121 17.51 -6.34 -9.20
CA ASN A 121 16.33 -5.54 -9.58
C ASN A 121 16.48 -4.03 -9.30
N LEU A 122 17.66 -3.47 -9.59
CA LEU A 122 17.91 -2.04 -9.43
C LEU A 122 17.10 -1.26 -10.48
N HIS A 123 16.11 -0.51 -10.00
CA HIS A 123 15.24 0.34 -10.80
C HIS A 123 15.45 1.80 -10.45
N MET A 124 15.65 2.62 -11.48
CA MET A 124 15.78 4.07 -11.37
C MET A 124 14.48 4.73 -11.84
N ARG A 125 13.92 5.60 -11.00
CA ARG A 125 12.66 6.31 -11.24
C ARG A 125 12.85 7.80 -11.13
N CYS A 126 12.07 8.52 -11.93
CA CYS A 126 12.02 9.96 -11.93
C CYS A 126 11.46 10.48 -10.60
N PRO A 127 12.11 11.45 -9.93
CA PRO A 127 11.61 12.04 -8.69
C PRO A 127 10.32 12.85 -8.88
N LYS A 128 10.04 13.36 -10.09
CA LYS A 128 8.88 14.21 -10.36
C LYS A 128 7.60 13.41 -10.59
N CYS A 129 7.66 12.35 -11.41
CA CYS A 129 6.47 11.62 -11.84
C CYS A 129 6.50 10.12 -11.49
N GLY A 130 7.57 9.61 -10.88
CA GLY A 130 7.74 8.19 -10.58
C GLY A 130 7.95 7.30 -11.81
N GLY A 131 7.99 7.87 -13.02
CA GLY A 131 8.19 7.13 -14.26
C GLY A 131 9.58 6.48 -14.34
N LEU A 132 9.66 5.34 -15.03
CA LEU A 132 10.91 4.63 -15.28
C LEU A 132 11.89 5.53 -16.05
N LEU A 133 13.14 5.58 -15.60
CA LEU A 133 14.23 6.18 -16.35
C LEU A 133 14.77 5.14 -17.34
N SER A 134 15.00 5.55 -18.58
CA SER A 134 15.60 4.66 -19.58
C SER A 134 16.66 5.38 -20.40
N GLN A 135 17.52 4.57 -21.01
CA GLN A 135 18.58 5.03 -21.89
C GLN A 135 17.99 5.37 -23.25
N HIS A 136 18.12 6.63 -23.66
CA HIS A 136 17.79 7.07 -25.02
C HIS A 136 19.09 7.34 -25.77
N SER A 137 19.21 6.78 -26.97
CA SER A 137 20.27 7.17 -27.90
C SER A 137 19.97 8.59 -28.42
N SER A 138 20.95 9.47 -28.30
CA SER A 138 20.96 10.80 -28.93
C SER A 138 21.18 10.65 -30.43
N VAL A 139 20.23 10.06 -31.14
CA VAL A 139 20.24 10.07 -32.62
C VAL A 139 19.48 11.30 -33.08
N ASP A 140 20.08 12.47 -32.87
CA ASP A 140 19.78 13.62 -33.72
C ASP A 140 20.77 13.56 -34.89
N LEU A 141 20.24 13.23 -36.07
CA LEU A 141 20.92 13.37 -37.36
C LEU A 141 21.68 14.72 -37.32
N TYR A 142 23.01 14.68 -37.45
CA TYR A 142 23.95 15.82 -37.54
C TYR A 142 24.67 16.35 -36.29
N ASN A 143 24.42 15.87 -35.07
CA ASN A 143 25.27 16.27 -33.92
C ASN A 143 25.82 15.08 -33.14
N TYR A 144 27.13 14.87 -33.28
CA TYR A 144 27.94 13.91 -32.55
C TYR A 144 27.94 14.23 -31.05
N VAL A 145 26.91 13.78 -30.32
CA VAL A 145 27.00 13.59 -28.88
C VAL A 145 26.87 12.09 -28.64
N PRO A 146 27.99 11.34 -28.54
CA PRO A 146 27.98 9.87 -28.54
C PRO A 146 27.52 9.27 -27.20
N PHE A 147 27.10 10.10 -26.25
CA PHE A 147 26.74 9.67 -24.91
C PHE A 147 25.23 9.44 -24.81
N PRO A 148 24.81 8.27 -24.31
CA PRO A 148 23.40 8.01 -24.13
C PRO A 148 22.79 8.92 -23.06
N ILE A 149 21.62 9.49 -23.34
CA ILE A 149 20.95 10.40 -22.40
C ILE A 149 19.90 9.61 -21.64
N ILE A 150 20.00 9.61 -20.30
CA ILE A 150 18.97 9.02 -19.45
C ILE A 150 17.82 10.00 -19.34
N LYS A 151 16.65 9.58 -19.82
CA LYS A 151 15.43 10.40 -19.80
C LYS A 151 14.30 9.66 -19.09
N CYS A 152 13.37 10.43 -18.54
CA CYS A 152 12.13 9.87 -18.04
C CYS A 152 11.24 9.44 -19.20
N ASN A 153 10.68 8.22 -19.12
CA ASN A 153 9.77 7.70 -20.15
C ASN A 153 8.41 8.39 -20.17
N PHE A 154 8.04 9.11 -19.11
CA PHE A 154 6.75 9.78 -19.05
C PHE A 154 6.76 11.05 -19.92
N LYS A 155 5.93 11.06 -20.98
CA LYS A 155 5.81 12.20 -21.89
C LYS A 155 5.42 13.46 -21.11
N GLY A 156 6.18 14.54 -21.30
CA GLY A 156 5.89 15.85 -20.69
C GLY A 156 6.42 16.05 -19.26
N CYS A 157 7.14 15.10 -18.66
CA CYS A 157 7.71 15.27 -17.32
C CYS A 157 8.81 16.36 -17.26
N GLY A 158 9.60 16.51 -18.32
CA GLY A 158 10.65 17.54 -18.43
C GLY A 158 11.73 17.48 -17.35
N TRP A 159 11.83 16.37 -16.60
CA TRP A 159 12.92 16.14 -15.66
C TRP A 159 14.23 15.92 -16.42
N LYS A 160 15.30 16.55 -15.94
CA LYS A 160 16.65 16.42 -16.46
C LYS A 160 17.54 15.87 -15.35
N ILE A 161 18.42 14.96 -15.72
CA ILE A 161 19.41 14.42 -14.80
C ILE A 161 20.51 15.46 -14.53
N ALA A 162 21.17 15.34 -13.39
CA ALA A 162 22.31 16.19 -13.06
C ALA A 162 23.43 16.06 -14.11
N SER A 163 24.14 17.16 -14.38
CA SER A 163 25.11 17.26 -15.47
C SER A 163 26.31 16.32 -15.34
N ASP A 164 26.66 15.93 -14.11
CA ASP A 164 27.71 14.96 -13.80
C ASP A 164 27.34 13.53 -14.17
N MET A 165 26.03 13.24 -14.24
CA MET A 165 25.47 11.92 -14.55
C MET A 165 24.98 11.79 -16.00
N GLU A 166 24.83 12.90 -16.72
CA GLU A 166 24.33 12.94 -18.10
C GLU A 166 25.20 12.18 -19.10
N ARG A 167 26.50 12.05 -18.83
CA ARG A 167 27.47 11.37 -19.71
C ARG A 167 27.62 9.88 -19.45
N LEU A 168 26.95 9.36 -18.43
CA LEU A 168 27.07 7.96 -18.06
C LEU A 168 26.09 7.10 -18.84
N SER A 169 26.57 5.95 -19.30
CA SER A 169 25.69 4.88 -19.76
C SER A 169 24.81 4.36 -18.62
N TYR A 170 23.68 3.75 -18.96
CA TYR A 170 22.80 3.13 -17.97
C TYR A 170 23.52 2.04 -17.16
N GLY A 171 24.47 1.33 -17.78
CA GLY A 171 25.32 0.35 -17.11
C GLY A 171 26.26 0.98 -16.09
N GLU A 172 26.99 2.03 -16.48
CA GLU A 172 27.88 2.76 -15.56
C GLU A 172 27.11 3.41 -14.41
N MET A 173 25.93 3.95 -14.69
CA MET A 173 25.04 4.50 -13.66
C MET A 173 24.62 3.44 -12.65
N ARG A 174 24.23 2.25 -13.13
CA ARG A 174 23.87 1.13 -12.25
C ARG A 174 25.04 0.72 -11.35
N THR A 175 26.27 0.70 -11.88
CA THR A 175 27.47 0.40 -11.08
C THR A 175 27.73 1.46 -10.01
N ARG A 176 27.67 2.76 -10.36
CA ARG A 176 27.84 3.85 -9.39
C ARG A 176 26.75 3.86 -8.32
N LEU A 177 25.50 3.57 -8.70
CA LEU A 177 24.40 3.45 -7.75
C LEU A 177 24.61 2.28 -6.80
N ALA A 178 25.03 1.12 -7.29
CA ALA A 178 25.31 -0.02 -6.43
C ALA A 178 26.42 0.29 -5.40
N GLN A 179 27.50 0.95 -5.81
CA GLN A 179 28.56 1.39 -4.91
C GLN A 179 28.07 2.40 -3.86
N GLU A 180 27.25 3.37 -4.28
CA GLU A 180 26.70 4.37 -3.38
C GLU A 180 25.68 3.77 -2.40
N ILE A 181 24.88 2.79 -2.83
CA ILE A 181 23.98 2.02 -1.97
C ILE A 181 24.79 1.25 -0.93
N ASP A 182 25.85 0.55 -1.33
CA ASP A 182 26.72 -0.20 -0.42
C ASP A 182 27.39 0.72 0.60
N ARG A 183 27.93 1.86 0.15
CA ARG A 183 28.51 2.89 1.02
C ARG A 183 27.52 3.40 2.06
N ARG A 184 26.28 3.74 1.65
CA ARG A 184 25.22 4.22 2.55
C ARG A 184 24.75 3.12 3.51
N CYS A 185 24.59 1.90 3.00
CA CYS A 185 24.21 0.73 3.79
C CYS A 185 25.23 0.50 4.92
N PHE A 186 26.52 0.53 4.58
CA PHE A 186 27.60 0.43 5.55
C PHE A 186 27.57 1.56 6.58
N GLN A 187 27.37 2.81 6.16
CA GLN A 187 27.29 3.94 7.09
C GLN A 187 26.09 3.88 8.04
N LYS A 188 24.94 3.39 7.56
CA LYS A 188 23.71 3.33 8.34
C LYS A 188 23.64 2.13 9.29
N PHE A 189 24.17 0.98 8.87
CA PHE A 189 23.94 -0.30 9.55
C PHE A 189 25.19 -0.96 10.14
N ARG A 190 26.39 -0.39 9.93
CA ARG A 190 27.61 -0.85 10.61
C ARG A 190 27.64 -0.28 12.04
N SER A 191 26.90 -0.91 12.94
CA SER A 191 27.08 -0.82 14.39
C SER A 191 28.05 -1.88 14.88
#